data_AF-A0A7V3ETU3-F1
#
_entry.id   AF-A0A7V3ETU3-F1
#
_cell.length_a   1.000
_cell.length_b   1.000
_cell.length_c   1.000
_cell.angle_alpha   90.00
_cell.angle_beta   90.00
_cell.angle_gamma   90.00
#
_symmetry.space_group_name_H-M   'P 1'
#
loop_
_entity.id
_entity.type
_entity.pdbx_description
1 polymer ?
#
loop_
_entity_poly.entity_id
_entity_poly.type
_entity_poly.pdbx_seq_one_letter_code
_entity_poly.pdbx_strand_id
1 'polypeptide(L)'
;MVSTQKNQRNNKGKIIYALSIGTQLGFLIVLPLIGFSMLGLFLDKKLNTFPIFLILGIIVSIMVTFFEAYYLLLPFLRKKGQKKINFISYGRNSVKRISKRFSNRPWSHRSWYWNWFNRS
;
A
#
# COMPACT_ATOMS: atom_id res chain seq x y z
N MET A 1 -12.09 -6.75 -35.06
CA MET A 1 -12.82 -6.54 -33.79
C MET A 1 -11.93 -6.99 -32.61
N VAL A 2 -11.00 -6.14 -32.13
CA VAL A 2 -10.02 -6.49 -31.06
C VAL A 2 -9.87 -5.34 -30.03
N SER A 3 -10.79 -4.37 -30.01
CA SER A 3 -10.71 -3.20 -29.10
C SER A 3 -11.55 -3.31 -27.83
N THR A 4 -12.56 -4.19 -27.78
CA THR A 4 -13.51 -4.30 -26.65
C THR A 4 -13.01 -5.13 -25.46
N GLN A 5 -12.02 -6.00 -25.66
CA GLN A 5 -11.49 -6.90 -24.61
C GLN A 5 -10.63 -6.20 -23.54
N LYS A 6 -9.92 -5.11 -23.91
CA LYS A 6 -8.97 -4.43 -23.01
C LYS A 6 -9.66 -3.67 -21.87
N ASN A 7 -10.84 -3.11 -22.11
CA ASN A 7 -11.60 -2.35 -21.11
C ASN A 7 -12.25 -3.27 -20.05
N GLN A 8 -12.80 -4.41 -20.49
CA GLN A 8 -13.40 -5.43 -19.62
C GLN A 8 -12.37 -6.05 -18.64
N ARG A 9 -11.15 -6.37 -19.12
CA ARG A 9 -10.08 -6.90 -18.24
C ARG A 9 -9.66 -5.91 -17.14
N ASN A 10 -9.65 -4.62 -17.43
CA ASN A 10 -9.26 -3.58 -16.46
C ASN A 10 -10.32 -3.41 -15.36
N ASN A 11 -11.61 -3.51 -15.72
CA ASN A 11 -12.69 -3.45 -14.74
C ASN A 11 -12.76 -4.73 -13.88
N LYS A 12 -12.59 -5.92 -14.48
CA LYS A 12 -12.52 -7.19 -13.73
C LYS A 12 -11.37 -7.18 -12.71
N GLY A 13 -10.19 -6.69 -13.11
CA GLY A 13 -9.04 -6.56 -12.19
C GLY A 13 -9.30 -5.62 -11.01
N LYS A 14 -9.98 -4.49 -11.24
CA LYS A 14 -10.38 -3.56 -10.18
C LYS A 14 -11.38 -4.17 -9.20
N ILE A 15 -12.36 -4.92 -9.71
CA ILE A 15 -13.38 -5.59 -8.87
C ILE A 15 -12.72 -6.67 -8.01
N ILE A 16 -11.84 -7.49 -8.59
CA ILE A 16 -11.10 -8.52 -7.83
C ILE A 16 -10.22 -7.87 -6.76
N TYR A 17 -9.57 -6.75 -7.08
CA TYR A 17 -8.75 -6.01 -6.13
C TYR A 17 -9.59 -5.43 -4.98
N ALA A 18 -10.73 -4.82 -5.28
CA ALA A 18 -11.65 -4.32 -4.27
C ALA A 18 -12.21 -5.44 -3.38
N LEU A 19 -12.54 -6.59 -3.99
CA LEU A 19 -12.99 -7.78 -3.28
C LEU A 19 -11.89 -8.33 -2.35
N SER A 20 -10.65 -8.44 -2.85
CA SER A 20 -9.51 -8.90 -2.05
C SER A 20 -9.27 -8.00 -0.83
N ILE A 21 -9.40 -6.68 -0.96
CA ILE A 21 -9.28 -5.74 0.16
C ILE A 21 -10.43 -5.95 1.15
N GLY A 22 -11.67 -6.04 0.65
CA GLY A 22 -12.85 -6.25 1.48
C GLY A 22 -12.78 -7.54 2.28
N THR A 23 -12.38 -8.65 1.65
CA THR A 23 -12.21 -9.94 2.33
C THR A 23 -11.09 -9.90 3.36
N GLN A 24 -9.95 -9.26 3.05
CA GLN A 24 -8.84 -9.14 4.00
C GLN A 24 -9.25 -8.34 5.24
N LEU A 25 -9.97 -7.23 5.06
CA LEU A 25 -10.53 -6.44 6.17
C LEU A 25 -11.60 -7.21 6.94
N GLY A 26 -12.48 -7.94 6.25
CA GLY A 26 -13.50 -8.77 6.87
C GLY A 26 -12.88 -9.86 7.75
N PHE A 27 -11.83 -10.54 7.27
CA PHE A 27 -11.12 -11.56 8.04
C PHE A 27 -10.47 -10.98 9.31
N LEU A 28 -9.92 -9.76 9.22
CA LEU A 28 -9.33 -9.05 10.37
C LEU A 28 -10.36 -8.80 11.48
N ILE A 29 -11.63 -8.54 11.13
CA ILE A 29 -12.70 -8.29 12.11
C ILE A 29 -13.28 -9.61 12.64
N VAL A 30 -13.52 -10.57 11.74
CA VAL A 30 -14.19 -11.82 12.07
C VAL A 30 -13.32 -12.70 12.99
N LEU A 31 -12.01 -12.70 12.79
CA LEU A 31 -11.09 -13.53 13.56
C LEU A 31 -11.12 -13.25 15.08
N PRO A 32 -10.91 -12.00 15.56
CA PRO A 32 -11.04 -11.68 16.98
C PRO A 32 -12.49 -11.82 17.47
N LEU A 33 -13.48 -11.46 16.66
CA LEU A 33 -14.88 -11.58 17.05
C LEU A 33 -15.27 -13.02 17.38
N ILE A 34 -15.00 -13.97 16.48
CA ILE A 34 -15.29 -15.39 16.70
C ILE A 34 -14.36 -15.95 17.78
N GLY A 35 -13.07 -15.62 17.75
CA GLY A 35 -12.08 -16.11 18.71
C GLY A 35 -12.46 -15.79 20.16
N PHE A 36 -12.70 -14.52 20.46
CA PHE A 36 -13.08 -14.09 21.81
C PHE A 36 -14.51 -14.47 22.19
N SER A 37 -15.46 -14.48 21.24
CA SER A 37 -16.82 -14.94 21.54
C SER A 37 -16.86 -16.43 21.87
N MET A 38 -16.14 -17.27 21.12
CA MET A 38 -16.02 -18.70 21.42
C MET A 38 -15.29 -18.95 22.75
N LEU A 39 -14.23 -18.19 23.02
CA LEU A 39 -13.52 -18.25 24.31
C LEU A 39 -14.44 -17.86 25.47
N GLY A 40 -15.18 -16.76 25.34
CA GLY A 40 -16.12 -16.28 26.35
C GLY A 40 -17.22 -17.31 26.62
N LEU A 41 -17.82 -17.86 25.57
CA LEU A 41 -18.81 -18.94 25.68
C LEU A 41 -18.26 -20.19 26.36
N PHE A 42 -17.03 -20.58 26.02
CA PHE A 42 -16.40 -21.77 26.60
C PHE A 42 -16.12 -21.57 28.09
N LEU A 43 -15.66 -20.38 28.48
CA LEU A 43 -15.43 -20.02 29.88
C LEU A 43 -16.75 -19.95 30.66
N ASP A 44 -17.78 -19.31 30.11
CA ASP A 44 -19.11 -19.23 30.74
C ASP A 44 -19.68 -20.63 31.02
N LYS A 45 -19.58 -21.55 30.02
CA LYS A 45 -20.02 -22.94 30.19
C LYS A 45 -19.21 -23.71 31.22
N LYS A 46 -17.89 -23.49 31.29
CA LYS A 46 -17.02 -24.21 32.22
C LYS A 46 -17.23 -23.74 33.68
N LEU A 47 -17.52 -22.46 33.86
CA LEU A 47 -17.65 -21.84 35.18
C LEU A 47 -19.11 -21.76 35.67
N ASN A 48 -20.09 -22.22 34.87
CA ASN A 48 -21.53 -22.06 35.12
C ASN A 48 -21.91 -20.60 35.47
N THR A 49 -21.15 -19.63 34.97
CA THR A 49 -21.47 -18.23 35.12
C THR A 49 -22.58 -17.86 34.15
N PHE A 50 -23.44 -16.92 34.55
CA PHE A 50 -24.24 -16.14 33.59
C PHE A 50 -23.32 -15.60 32.48
N PRO A 51 -23.83 -15.30 31.27
CA PRO A 51 -23.05 -15.04 30.05
C PRO A 51 -22.22 -13.74 30.11
N ILE A 52 -21.33 -13.64 31.10
CA ILE A 52 -20.57 -12.48 31.52
C ILE A 52 -19.22 -12.53 30.81
N PHE A 53 -18.59 -13.70 30.71
CA PHE A 53 -17.34 -13.86 29.95
C PHE A 53 -17.58 -13.68 28.45
N LEU A 54 -18.76 -14.05 27.93
CA LEU A 54 -19.17 -13.72 26.57
C LEU A 54 -19.24 -12.20 26.36
N ILE A 55 -19.91 -11.48 27.26
CA ILE A 55 -20.05 -10.01 27.14
C ILE A 55 -18.68 -9.34 27.19
N LEU A 56 -17.83 -9.75 28.14
CA LEU A 56 -16.46 -9.26 28.23
C LEU A 56 -15.64 -9.63 26.99
N GLY A 57 -15.79 -10.85 26.48
CA GLY A 57 -15.15 -11.31 25.26
C GLY A 57 -15.51 -10.45 24.06
N ILE A 58 -16.80 -10.08 23.90
CA ILE A 58 -17.24 -9.18 22.83
C ILE A 58 -16.61 -7.79 23.01
N ILE A 59 -16.63 -7.21 24.21
CA ILE A 59 -16.03 -5.89 24.47
C ILE A 59 -14.53 -5.90 24.14
N VAL A 60 -13.81 -6.92 24.61
CA VAL A 60 -12.39 -7.11 24.33
C VAL A 60 -12.16 -7.27 22.82
N SER A 61 -12.99 -8.06 22.14
CA SER A 61 -12.87 -8.27 20.69
C SER A 61 -12.99 -6.97 19.90
N ILE A 62 -13.89 -6.07 20.31
CA ILE A 62 -14.08 -4.76 19.67
C ILE A 62 -12.82 -3.92 19.86
N MET A 63 -12.29 -3.86 21.09
CA MET A 63 -11.04 -3.13 21.37
C MET A 63 -9.87 -3.66 20.54
N VAL A 64 -9.68 -4.98 20.50
CA VAL A 64 -8.63 -5.62 19.69
C VAL A 64 -8.80 -5.32 18.21
N THR A 65 -10.03 -5.40 17.69
CA THR A 65 -10.34 -5.06 16.29
C THR A 65 -9.95 -3.62 15.97
N PHE A 66 -10.22 -2.67 16.86
CA PHE A 66 -9.81 -1.27 16.69
C PHE A 66 -8.28 -1.13 16.64
N PHE A 67 -7.56 -1.80 17.54
CA PHE A 67 -6.09 -1.78 17.53
C PHE A 67 -5.52 -2.37 16.24
N GLU A 68 -5.99 -3.54 15.83
CA GLU A 68 -5.55 -4.20 14.59
C GLU A 68 -5.85 -3.35 13.36
N ALA A 69 -7.06 -2.80 13.28
CA ALA A 69 -7.45 -1.90 12.20
C ALA A 69 -6.54 -0.66 12.16
N TYR A 70 -6.27 -0.03 13.29
CA TYR A 70 -5.38 1.14 13.36
C TYR A 70 -3.98 0.82 12.82
N TYR A 71 -3.35 -0.26 13.28
CA TYR A 71 -2.04 -0.70 12.83
C TYR A 71 -2.01 -1.12 11.35
N LEU A 72 -3.09 -1.70 10.84
CA LEU A 72 -3.19 -2.08 9.43
C LEU A 72 -3.45 -0.86 8.54
N LEU A 73 -4.29 0.09 8.95
CA LEU A 73 -4.62 1.27 8.16
C LEU A 73 -3.43 2.25 8.06
N LEU A 74 -2.63 2.40 9.12
CA LEU A 74 -1.43 3.25 9.16
C LEU A 74 -0.49 3.08 7.95
N PRO A 75 0.03 1.87 7.63
CA PRO A 75 0.89 1.65 6.47
C PRO A 75 0.14 1.82 5.14
N PHE A 76 -1.15 1.50 5.08
CA PHE A 76 -1.97 1.72 3.88
C PHE A 76 -2.14 3.22 3.56
N LEU A 77 -2.32 4.06 4.58
CA LEU A 77 -2.41 5.52 4.44
C LEU A 77 -1.04 6.16 4.14
N ARG A 78 0.04 5.64 4.73
CA ARG A 78 1.42 6.15 4.53
C ARG A 78 1.97 5.87 3.13
N LYS A 79 1.37 4.95 2.36
CA LYS A 79 1.80 4.55 1.00
C LYS A 79 1.49 5.56 -0.12
N LYS A 80 1.10 6.81 0.21
CA LYS A 80 0.92 7.88 -0.79
C LYS A 80 2.11 8.85 -0.92
N GLY A 81 3.08 8.82 0.00
CA GLY A 81 4.15 9.83 0.05
C GLY A 81 5.43 9.56 -0.76
N GLN A 82 5.64 8.34 -1.29
CA GLN A 82 6.98 7.92 -1.77
C GLN A 82 7.20 7.96 -3.30
N LYS A 83 6.22 8.37 -4.10
CA LYS A 83 6.39 8.43 -5.57
C LYS A 83 7.21 9.61 -6.10
N LYS A 84 7.57 10.60 -5.27
CA LYS A 84 8.29 11.80 -5.72
C LYS A 84 9.82 11.67 -5.70
N ILE A 85 10.38 10.69 -4.99
CA ILE A 85 11.83 10.62 -4.72
C ILE A 85 12.59 9.75 -5.76
N ASN A 86 11.94 8.72 -6.31
CA ASN A 86 12.57 7.86 -7.33
C ASN A 86 12.70 8.52 -8.72
N PHE A 87 11.86 9.51 -9.02
CA PHE A 87 11.96 10.28 -10.27
C PHE A 87 13.23 11.16 -10.29
N ILE A 88 13.61 11.73 -9.14
CA ILE A 88 14.82 12.55 -9.02
C ILE A 88 16.08 11.68 -9.14
N SER A 89 16.03 10.42 -8.69
CA SER A 89 17.16 9.49 -8.74
C SER A 89 17.43 8.93 -10.15
N TYR A 90 16.41 8.75 -11.00
CA TYR A 90 16.62 8.33 -12.39
C TYR A 90 17.35 9.40 -13.23
N GLY A 91 17.07 10.69 -12.98
CA GLY A 91 17.70 11.80 -13.70
C GLY A 91 19.13 12.13 -13.25
N ARG A 92 19.45 12.00 -11.96
CA ARG A 92 20.75 12.42 -11.39
C ARG A 92 21.95 11.63 -11.95
N ASN A 93 21.80 10.32 -12.14
CA ASN A 93 22.87 9.47 -12.68
C ASN A 93 23.12 9.71 -14.17
N SER A 94 22.11 10.15 -14.93
CA SER A 94 22.24 10.53 -16.33
C SER A 94 23.03 11.83 -16.47
N VAL A 95 22.75 12.84 -15.65
CA VAL A 95 23.52 14.11 -15.64
C VAL A 95 24.97 13.88 -15.23
N LYS A 96 25.25 13.01 -14.24
CA LYS A 96 26.63 12.63 -13.89
C LYS A 96 27.37 11.91 -15.03
N ARG A 97 26.67 11.07 -15.80
CA ARG A 97 27.26 10.41 -16.97
C ARG A 97 27.54 11.40 -18.11
N ILE A 98 26.59 12.30 -18.37
CA ILE A 98 26.70 13.31 -19.43
C ILE A 98 27.81 14.31 -19.09
N SER A 99 27.87 14.81 -17.86
CA SER A 99 28.93 15.74 -17.42
C SER A 99 30.32 15.11 -17.51
N LYS A 100 30.52 13.87 -17.06
CA LYS A 100 31.80 13.16 -17.25
C LYS A 100 32.15 12.99 -18.74
N ARG A 101 31.17 12.69 -19.59
CA ARG A 101 31.37 12.56 -21.04
C ARG A 101 31.68 13.89 -21.73
N PHE A 102 31.22 15.01 -21.18
CA PHE A 102 31.56 16.36 -21.65
C PHE A 102 32.91 16.86 -21.12
N SER A 103 33.33 16.41 -19.93
CA SER A 103 34.63 16.75 -19.34
C SER A 103 35.79 16.20 -20.19
N ASN A 104 35.65 15.00 -20.73
CA ASN A 104 36.73 14.31 -21.44
C ASN A 104 36.76 14.57 -22.96
N ARG A 105 36.11 15.64 -23.45
CA ARG A 105 36.08 15.98 -24.89
C ARG A 105 37.03 17.14 -25.20
N PRO A 106 37.81 17.07 -26.29
CA PRO A 106 38.71 18.14 -26.69
C PRO A 106 37.96 19.44 -27.00
N TRP A 107 38.60 20.57 -26.66
CA TRP A 107 38.00 21.91 -26.61
C TRP A 107 37.47 22.44 -27.96
N SER A 108 37.92 21.87 -29.09
CA SER A 108 37.52 22.29 -30.45
C SER A 108 36.03 22.08 -30.77
N HIS A 109 35.30 21.26 -30.02
CA HIS A 109 33.86 20.99 -30.23
C HIS A 109 32.93 21.55 -29.15
N ARG A 110 33.45 22.26 -28.14
CA ARG A 110 32.62 22.79 -27.02
C ARG A 110 31.80 24.02 -27.39
N SER A 111 32.31 24.88 -28.28
CA SER A 111 31.67 26.17 -28.60
C SER A 111 30.37 26.02 -29.39
N TRP A 112 30.29 25.02 -30.28
CA TRP A 112 29.12 24.77 -31.12
C TRP A 112 27.87 24.36 -30.32
N TYR A 113 28.06 23.57 -29.26
CA TYR A 113 26.96 23.08 -28.42
C TYR A 113 26.35 24.16 -27.52
N TRP A 114 27.18 25.09 -27.01
CA TRP A 114 26.70 26.20 -26.18
C TRP A 114 25.77 27.15 -26.95
N ASN A 115 26.06 27.40 -28.22
CA ASN A 115 25.22 28.25 -29.07
C ASN A 115 23.87 27.63 -29.42
N TRP A 116 23.77 26.30 -29.49
CA TRP A 116 22.49 25.62 -29.77
C TRP A 116 21.57 25.61 -28.55
N PHE A 117 22.12 25.40 -27.36
CA PHE A 117 21.34 25.33 -26.12
C PHE A 117 20.78 26.70 -25.68
N ASN A 118 21.47 27.80 -26.01
CA ASN A 118 21.04 29.17 -25.74
C ASN A 118 20.11 29.76 -26.82
N ARG A 119 19.73 28.95 -27.83
CA ARG A 119 18.88 29.37 -28.96
C ARG A 119 17.43 28.89 -28.88
N SER A 120 17.05 28.22 -27.78
CA SER A 120 15.68 27.76 -27.48
C SER A 120 15.15 28.50 -26.26
#